data_AF-A0A436CM99-F1
#
_entry.id   AF-A0A436CM99-F1
#
_cell.length_a   1.000
_cell.length_b   1.000
_cell.length_c   1.000
_cell.angle_alpha   90.00
_cell.angle_beta   90.00
_cell.angle_gamma   90.00
#
_symmetry.space_group_name_H-M   'P 1'
#
loop_
_entity.id
_entity.type
_entity.pdbx_description
1 polymer ?
#
loop_
_entity_poly.entity_id
_entity_poly.type
_entity_poly.pdbx_seq_one_letter_code
_entity_poly.pdbx_strand_id
1 'polypeptide(L)'
;MTHRHGYLRIPLLMLFAILSTIDVRAAVEQNASLQPRNRLAIVIGNTNYQSKRLEHLANAVNDATKLSDSLKRLNFEVLTGTDLTADGFVKLFHDAEAKLPESSAVLIFYAGHGMQVQGENYLLPIDTP
;
A
#
# COMPACT_ATOMS: atom_id res chain seq x y z
N MET A 1 -72.04 38.67 36.19
CA MET A 1 -70.71 38.26 35.72
C MET A 1 -70.58 36.76 35.89
N THR A 2 -70.49 36.07 34.74
CA THR A 2 -70.05 34.67 34.52
C THR A 2 -70.66 33.54 35.36
N HIS A 3 -71.83 33.07 34.87
CA HIS A 3 -72.15 31.66 34.55
C HIS A 3 -70.89 30.86 34.07
N ARG A 4 -70.72 29.53 34.17
CA ARG A 4 -71.65 28.39 34.09
C ARG A 4 -70.86 27.07 34.35
N HIS A 5 -71.43 26.11 35.10
CA HIS A 5 -71.66 24.68 34.77
C HIS A 5 -70.55 23.96 33.96
N GLY A 6 -69.85 22.94 34.46
CA GLY A 6 -70.35 21.56 34.67
C GLY A 6 -69.86 20.61 33.54
N TYR A 7 -69.71 19.31 33.87
CA TYR A 7 -69.59 18.10 33.02
C TYR A 7 -68.23 17.35 32.89
N LEU A 8 -68.34 16.05 33.15
CA LEU A 8 -67.44 14.90 32.98
C LEU A 8 -67.44 14.39 31.51
N ARG A 9 -66.29 14.02 30.92
CA ARG A 9 -66.20 13.20 29.68
C ARG A 9 -64.93 12.30 29.65
N ILE A 10 -65.15 11.01 29.39
CA ILE A 10 -64.18 9.91 29.11
C ILE A 10 -63.96 9.84 27.56
N PRO A 11 -63.28 8.84 26.94
CA PRO A 11 -61.85 8.42 26.83
C PRO A 11 -61.24 8.74 25.43
N LEU A 12 -59.95 8.48 25.15
CA LEU A 12 -59.49 8.12 23.78
C LEU A 12 -58.13 7.38 23.75
N LEU A 13 -58.10 6.30 22.97
CA LEU A 13 -56.98 5.40 22.69
C LEU A 13 -55.69 6.09 22.20
N MET A 14 -54.54 5.57 22.66
CA MET A 14 -53.34 5.33 21.83
C MET A 14 -52.81 3.96 22.27
N LEU A 15 -53.22 2.83 21.66
CA LEU A 15 -52.76 2.26 20.39
C LEU A 15 -51.24 1.95 20.36
N PHE A 16 -50.93 0.68 20.65
CA PHE A 16 -49.85 -0.18 20.14
C PHE A 16 -48.44 0.40 19.89
N ALA A 17 -47.45 -0.15 20.59
CA ALA A 17 -46.17 -0.51 19.97
C ALA A 17 -45.61 -1.78 20.64
N ILE A 18 -45.72 -2.89 19.90
CA ILE A 18 -45.27 -4.23 20.24
C ILE A 18 -43.78 -4.38 19.92
N LEU A 19 -43.12 -5.13 20.80
CA LEU A 19 -41.82 -5.79 20.65
C LEU A 19 -41.55 -6.32 19.22
N SER A 20 -40.51 -5.82 18.56
CA SER A 20 -39.83 -6.56 17.48
C SER A 20 -38.34 -6.64 17.78
N THR A 21 -37.91 -7.89 17.95
CA THR A 21 -36.53 -8.34 17.99
C THR A 21 -35.80 -7.84 16.75
N ILE A 22 -34.90 -6.88 16.91
CA ILE A 22 -33.92 -6.59 15.87
C ILE A 22 -32.92 -7.75 15.93
N ASP A 23 -33.09 -8.74 15.06
CA ASP A 23 -32.04 -9.69 14.73
C ASP A 23 -30.84 -8.92 14.18
N VAL A 24 -29.86 -8.62 15.05
CA VAL A 24 -28.55 -8.06 14.67
C VAL A 24 -27.70 -9.15 14.01
N ARG A 25 -28.21 -9.77 12.93
CA ARG A 25 -27.49 -10.81 12.17
C ARG A 25 -27.19 -10.42 10.71
N ALA A 26 -27.40 -9.16 10.33
CA ALA A 26 -27.21 -8.71 8.94
C ALA A 26 -26.36 -7.44 8.79
N ALA A 27 -25.44 -7.15 9.71
CA ALA A 27 -24.50 -6.03 9.56
C ALA A 27 -23.04 -6.38 9.87
N VAL A 28 -22.70 -7.67 9.87
CA VAL A 28 -21.32 -8.07 9.56
C VAL A 28 -21.31 -8.34 8.05
N GLU A 29 -21.52 -7.28 7.27
CA GLU A 29 -20.98 -7.26 5.92
C GLU A 29 -19.49 -7.55 6.09
N GLN A 30 -19.10 -8.71 5.59
CA GLN A 30 -17.70 -9.08 5.45
C GLN A 30 -17.04 -7.95 4.65
N ASN A 31 -16.35 -7.05 5.34
CA ASN A 31 -15.16 -6.43 4.79
C ASN A 31 -14.13 -7.57 4.61
N ALA A 32 -14.38 -8.42 3.62
CA ALA A 32 -13.37 -9.28 3.04
C ALA A 32 -12.24 -8.31 2.69
N SER A 33 -11.13 -8.42 3.42
CA SER A 33 -9.98 -7.54 3.31
C SER A 33 -9.75 -7.23 1.85
N LEU A 34 -9.93 -5.97 1.45
CA LEU A 34 -9.50 -5.47 0.15
C LEU A 34 -7.97 -5.52 0.17
N GLN A 35 -7.40 -6.73 0.04
CA GLN A 35 -6.01 -6.87 -0.31
C GLN A 35 -5.88 -6.11 -1.63
N PRO A 36 -5.03 -5.06 -1.68
CA PRO A 36 -4.89 -4.29 -2.91
C PRO A 36 -4.55 -5.27 -4.04
N ARG A 37 -5.45 -5.36 -5.03
CA ARG A 37 -5.21 -6.18 -6.22
C ARG A 37 -4.06 -5.53 -6.98
N ASN A 38 -3.08 -6.33 -7.38
CA ASN A 38 -1.91 -5.89 -8.16
C ASN A 38 -1.03 -4.86 -7.42
N ARG A 39 -0.16 -5.33 -6.53
CA ARG A 39 0.87 -4.48 -5.90
C ARG A 39 2.20 -4.71 -6.60
N LEU A 40 2.85 -3.65 -7.05
CA LEU A 40 4.16 -3.71 -7.69
C LEU A 40 5.26 -3.44 -6.65
N ALA A 41 6.37 -4.16 -6.73
CA ALA A 41 7.59 -3.82 -6.02
C ALA A 41 8.76 -3.74 -7.00
N ILE A 42 9.54 -2.66 -6.90
CA ILE A 42 10.83 -2.49 -7.57
C ILE A 42 11.90 -2.65 -6.50
N VAL A 43 12.76 -3.66 -6.62
CA VAL A 43 13.74 -4.01 -5.59
C VAL A 43 15.12 -4.07 -6.24
N ILE A 44 16.02 -3.18 -5.82
CA ILE A 44 17.35 -3.03 -6.43
C ILE A 44 18.44 -3.26 -5.37
N GLY A 45 19.45 -4.05 -5.70
CA GLY A 45 20.62 -4.29 -4.86
C GLY A 45 21.92 -4.16 -5.65
N ASN A 46 22.74 -3.16 -5.34
CA ASN A 46 24.04 -2.93 -5.99
C ASN A 46 25.18 -3.16 -5.01
N THR A 47 26.02 -4.14 -5.31
CA THR A 47 27.16 -4.61 -4.51
C THR A 47 28.48 -4.36 -5.25
N ASN A 48 28.53 -4.64 -6.55
CA ASN A 48 29.76 -4.72 -7.34
C ASN A 48 30.01 -3.46 -8.18
N TYR A 49 30.29 -2.34 -7.50
CA TYR A 49 30.64 -1.08 -8.15
C TYR A 49 31.98 -1.18 -8.91
N GLN A 50 32.01 -0.63 -10.12
CA GLN A 50 33.17 -0.65 -11.02
C GLN A 50 34.18 0.44 -10.65
N SER A 51 33.72 1.57 -10.09
CA SER A 51 34.60 2.64 -9.64
C SER A 51 35.34 2.25 -8.36
N LYS A 52 36.64 2.51 -8.33
CA LYS A 52 37.49 2.32 -7.14
C LYS A 52 37.15 3.26 -5.99
N ARG A 53 36.34 4.31 -6.24
CA ARG A 53 35.92 5.29 -5.22
C ARG A 53 34.71 4.81 -4.42
N LEU A 54 33.97 3.83 -4.94
CA LEU A 54 32.77 3.29 -4.31
C LEU A 54 33.12 1.93 -3.73
N GLU A 55 33.10 1.82 -2.40
CA GLU A 55 33.42 0.57 -1.71
C GLU A 55 32.39 -0.51 -2.04
N HIS A 56 32.86 -1.77 -2.10
CA HIS A 56 32.00 -2.93 -2.29
C HIS A 56 31.03 -3.11 -1.11
N LEU A 57 29.75 -3.32 -1.41
CA LEU A 57 28.70 -3.51 -0.41
C LEU A 57 28.22 -4.97 -0.38
N ALA A 58 28.89 -5.80 0.42
CA ALA A 58 28.75 -7.27 0.40
C ALA A 58 27.31 -7.81 0.56
N ASN A 59 26.39 -7.04 1.14
CA ASN A 59 25.04 -7.50 1.47
C ASN A 59 23.94 -6.98 0.53
N ALA A 60 24.18 -5.97 -0.31
CA ALA A 60 23.09 -5.29 -1.03
C ALA A 60 22.30 -6.23 -1.97
N VAL A 61 23.00 -7.07 -2.75
CA VAL A 61 22.37 -8.09 -3.59
C VAL A 61 21.59 -9.13 -2.76
N ASN A 62 22.15 -9.55 -1.61
CA ASN A 62 21.49 -10.50 -0.72
C ASN A 62 20.22 -9.91 -0.09
N ASP A 63 20.26 -8.64 0.30
CA ASP A 63 19.14 -7.94 0.93
C ASP A 63 18.00 -7.75 -0.08
N ALA A 64 18.33 -7.30 -1.30
CA ALA A 64 17.37 -7.23 -2.40
C ALA A 64 16.73 -8.59 -2.68
N THR A 65 17.52 -9.66 -2.77
CA THR A 65 17.02 -11.03 -3.03
C THR A 65 16.04 -11.49 -1.95
N LYS A 66 16.42 -11.38 -0.67
CA LYS A 66 15.59 -11.81 0.46
C LYS A 66 14.29 -11.01 0.59
N LEU A 67 14.36 -9.71 0.34
CA LEU A 67 13.18 -8.85 0.37
C LEU A 67 12.25 -9.18 -0.81
N SER A 68 12.79 -9.36 -2.01
CA SER A 68 12.01 -9.77 -3.19
C SER A 68 11.24 -11.06 -2.93
N ASP A 69 11.89 -12.07 -2.36
CA ASP A 69 11.22 -13.34 -2.05
C ASP A 69 10.11 -13.17 -1.00
N SER A 70 10.33 -12.29 -0.02
CA SER A 70 9.34 -11.96 1.00
C SER A 70 8.13 -11.22 0.41
N LEU A 71 8.36 -10.27 -0.48
CA LEU A 71 7.31 -9.52 -1.16
C LEU A 71 6.50 -10.39 -2.12
N LYS A 72 7.15 -11.32 -2.85
CA LYS A 72 6.45 -12.32 -3.67
C LYS A 72 5.50 -13.18 -2.83
N ARG A 73 5.93 -13.65 -1.65
CA ARG A 73 5.06 -14.39 -0.70
C ARG A 73 3.89 -13.56 -0.18
N LEU A 74 4.03 -12.24 -0.20
CA LEU A 74 2.97 -11.29 0.14
C LEU A 74 2.15 -10.86 -1.08
N ASN A 75 2.21 -11.58 -2.21
CA ASN A 75 1.45 -11.28 -3.44
C ASN A 75 1.77 -9.91 -4.07
N PHE A 76 3.03 -9.46 -3.97
CA PHE A 76 3.53 -8.41 -4.87
C PHE A 76 3.99 -9.04 -6.19
N GLU A 77 3.74 -8.34 -7.29
CA GLU A 77 4.51 -8.49 -8.52
C GLU A 77 5.86 -7.78 -8.32
N VAL A 78 6.98 -8.49 -8.42
CA VAL A 78 8.29 -7.95 -8.05
C VAL A 78 9.21 -7.88 -9.26
N LEU A 79 9.68 -6.67 -9.58
CA LEU A 79 10.79 -6.42 -10.48
C LEU A 79 12.07 -6.30 -9.64
N THR A 80 12.98 -7.26 -9.80
CA THR A 80 14.26 -7.28 -9.06
C THR A 80 15.41 -6.95 -10.00
N GLY A 81 16.29 -6.05 -9.59
CA GLY A 81 17.54 -5.74 -10.29
C GLY A 81 18.74 -5.85 -9.35
N THR A 82 19.81 -6.47 -9.81
CA THR A 82 21.04 -6.62 -9.03
C THR A 82 22.24 -6.17 -9.84
N ASP A 83 23.13 -5.40 -9.21
CA ASP A 83 24.33 -4.86 -9.84
C ASP A 83 24.03 -4.16 -11.18
N LEU A 84 23.03 -3.28 -11.17
CA LEU A 84 22.55 -2.61 -12.37
C LEU A 84 23.49 -1.50 -12.82
N THR A 85 23.79 -1.48 -14.12
CA THR A 85 24.35 -0.33 -14.82
C THR A 85 23.29 0.75 -15.05
N ALA A 86 23.69 1.94 -15.51
CA ALA A 86 22.76 3.01 -15.84
C ALA A 86 21.68 2.55 -16.85
N ASP A 87 22.08 1.82 -17.89
CA ASP A 87 21.14 1.22 -18.86
C ASP A 87 20.21 0.19 -18.20
N GLY A 88 20.73 -0.58 -17.24
CA GLY A 88 19.96 -1.53 -16.45
C GLY A 88 18.87 -0.85 -15.61
N PHE A 89 19.18 0.31 -15.02
CA PHE A 89 18.19 1.15 -14.33
C PHE A 89 17.09 1.61 -15.29
N VAL A 90 17.48 2.18 -16.44
CA VAL A 90 16.53 2.68 -17.45
C VAL A 90 15.58 1.57 -17.89
N LYS A 91 16.13 0.37 -18.20
CA LYS A 91 15.31 -0.77 -18.58
C LYS A 91 14.36 -1.20 -17.46
N LEU A 92 14.85 -1.33 -16.22
CA LEU A 92 14.03 -1.76 -15.09
C LEU A 92 12.86 -0.80 -14.83
N PHE A 93 13.11 0.50 -14.87
CA PHE A 93 12.07 1.51 -14.66
C PHE A 93 11.10 1.58 -15.85
N HIS A 94 11.56 1.32 -17.08
CA HIS A 94 10.67 1.18 -18.22
C HIS A 94 9.75 -0.06 -18.10
N ASP A 95 10.31 -1.21 -17.67
CA ASP A 95 9.52 -2.41 -17.40
C ASP A 95 8.49 -2.17 -16.27
N ALA A 96 8.85 -1.33 -15.28
CA ALA A 96 7.95 -0.93 -14.21
C ALA A 96 6.83 -0.01 -14.71
N GLU A 97 7.14 0.97 -15.56
CA GLU A 97 6.19 1.92 -16.14
C GLU A 97 5.03 1.21 -16.85
N ALA A 98 5.32 0.13 -17.59
CA ALA A 98 4.31 -0.68 -18.25
C ALA A 98 3.31 -1.37 -17.28
N LYS A 99 3.67 -1.53 -16.01
CA LYS A 99 2.88 -2.19 -14.96
C LYS A 99 2.16 -1.20 -14.04
N LEU A 100 2.60 0.06 -14.00
CA LEU A 100 2.02 1.10 -13.13
C LEU A 100 0.51 1.30 -13.32
N PRO A 101 -0.07 1.31 -14.53
CA PRO A 101 -1.50 1.59 -14.72
C PRO A 101 -2.41 0.58 -14.01
N GLU A 102 -1.97 -0.67 -13.92
CA GLU A 102 -2.73 -1.77 -13.31
C GLU A 102 -2.40 -1.96 -11.82
N SER A 103 -1.46 -1.19 -11.28
CA SER A 103 -0.94 -1.34 -9.92
C SER A 103 -1.70 -0.48 -8.92
N SER A 104 -2.23 -1.09 -7.85
CA SER A 104 -2.92 -0.37 -6.77
C SER A 104 -1.97 0.24 -5.73
N ALA A 105 -0.73 -0.25 -5.66
CA ALA A 105 0.34 0.31 -4.86
C ALA A 105 1.70 -0.07 -5.45
N VAL A 106 2.70 0.78 -5.20
CA VAL A 106 4.07 0.55 -5.62
C VAL A 106 4.99 0.69 -4.41
N LEU A 107 5.84 -0.32 -4.20
CA LEU A 107 6.95 -0.27 -3.26
C LEU A 107 8.26 -0.13 -4.04
N ILE A 108 9.16 0.74 -3.60
CA ILE A 108 10.52 0.81 -4.14
C ILE A 108 11.49 0.55 -2.99
N PHE A 109 12.39 -0.39 -3.19
CA PHE A 109 13.50 -0.69 -2.29
C PHE A 109 14.82 -0.57 -3.05
N TYR A 110 15.79 0.08 -2.43
CA TYR A 110 17.14 0.21 -2.95
C TYR A 110 18.16 -0.07 -1.85
N ALA A 111 19.09 -0.97 -2.12
CA ALA A 111 20.31 -1.17 -1.35
C ALA A 111 21.52 -0.90 -2.24
N GLY A 112 22.34 0.08 -1.89
CA GLY A 112 23.49 0.51 -2.69
C GLY A 112 24.00 1.86 -2.24
N HIS A 113 24.99 2.41 -2.94
CA HIS A 113 25.45 3.78 -2.76
C HIS A 113 24.44 4.77 -3.33
N GLY A 114 24.11 5.79 -2.54
CA GLY A 114 23.33 6.94 -2.98
C GLY A 114 24.12 8.22 -2.78
N MET A 115 23.71 9.27 -3.49
CA MET A 115 24.22 10.62 -3.24
C MET A 115 23.08 11.62 -3.20
N GLN A 116 23.27 12.69 -2.44
CA GLN A 116 22.33 13.81 -2.41
C GLN A 116 23.00 15.06 -2.98
N VAL A 117 22.35 15.70 -3.95
CA VAL A 117 22.82 16.95 -4.55
C VAL A 117 21.66 17.94 -4.54
N GLN A 118 21.86 19.10 -3.91
CA GLN A 118 20.84 20.17 -3.85
C GLN A 118 19.48 19.72 -3.28
N GLY A 119 19.46 18.70 -2.42
CA GLY A 119 18.23 18.16 -1.83
C GLY A 119 17.61 17.01 -2.61
N GLU A 120 18.12 16.71 -3.80
CA GLU A 120 17.67 15.59 -4.63
C GLU A 120 18.50 14.34 -4.36
N ASN A 121 17.82 13.20 -4.22
CA ASN A 121 18.45 11.90 -3.96
C ASN A 121 18.66 11.14 -5.26
N TYR A 122 19.88 10.62 -5.44
CA TYR A 122 20.29 9.84 -6.60
C TYR A 122 20.72 8.45 -6.15
N LEU A 123 20.18 7.43 -6.83
CA LEU A 123 20.60 6.04 -6.68
C LEU A 123 21.74 5.79 -7.68
N LEU A 124 22.86 5.23 -7.22
CA LEU A 124 24.03 5.07 -8.08
C LEU A 124 24.06 3.69 -8.74
N PRO A 125 24.12 3.64 -10.09
CA PRO A 125 24.44 2.44 -10.84
C PRO A 125 25.87 1.94 -10.56
N ILE A 126 26.13 0.66 -10.84
CA ILE A 126 27.46 0.07 -10.59
C ILE A 126 28.56 0.67 -11.48
N ASP A 127 28.22 1.25 -12.63
CA ASP A 127 29.11 1.89 -13.59
C ASP A 127 29.25 3.41 -13.37
N THR A 128 28.81 3.92 -12.22
CA THR A 128 29.08 5.31 -11.81
C THR A 128 30.60 5.55 -11.71
N PRO A 129 31.16 6.62 -12.33
CA PRO A 129 32.61 6.85 -12.43
C PRO A 129 33.33 7.22 -11.12
#